data_AF-A0AAQ6IBK9-F1
#
_entry.id   AF-A0AAQ6IBK9-F1
#
_cell.length_a   1.000
_cell.length_b   1.000
_cell.length_c   1.000
_cell.angle_alpha   90.00
_cell.angle_beta   90.00
_cell.angle_gamma   90.00
#
_symmetry.space_group_name_H-M   'P 1'
#
loop_
_entity.id
_entity.type
_entity.pdbx_description
1 polymer ?
#
loop_
_entity_poly.entity_id
_entity_poly.type
_entity_poly.pdbx_seq_one_letter_code
_entity_poly.pdbx_strand_id
1 'polypeptide(L)' 'MGFLHKVAVIGAGPSGLTSIKACLEEGMVPTCFESSNYIGGLWKFKARLQIRSKC' A
#
# COMPACT_ATOMS: atom_id res chain seq x y z
N MET A 1 -26.28 8.31 -8.52
CA MET A 1 -24.85 8.58 -8.23
C MET A 1 -24.56 7.96 -6.86
N GLY A 2 -23.85 6.84 -6.81
CA GLY A 2 -23.59 6.11 -5.56
C GLY A 2 -22.69 6.90 -4.60
N PHE A 3 -22.73 6.55 -3.31
CA PHE A 3 -21.86 7.16 -2.30
C PHE A 3 -20.38 6.93 -2.62
N LEU A 4 -19.55 7.96 -2.45
CA LEU A 4 -18.12 7.87 -2.65
C LEU A 4 -17.46 7.21 -1.43
N HIS A 5 -17.09 5.93 -1.54
CA HIS A 5 -16.46 5.19 -0.44
C HIS A 5 -14.98 5.55 -0.33
N LYS A 6 -14.56 6.07 0.83
CA LYS A 6 -13.15 6.33 1.16
C LYS A 6 -12.54 5.10 1.80
N VAL A 7 -11.36 4.67 1.33
CA VAL A 7 -10.69 3.44 1.78
C VAL A 7 -9.28 3.77 2.25
N ALA A 8 -8.90 3.30 3.45
CA ALA A 8 -7.52 3.37 3.93
C ALA A 8 -6.80 2.04 3.62
N VAL A 9 -5.68 2.12 2.91
CA VAL A 9 -4.83 0.97 2.59
C VAL A 9 -3.53 1.09 3.38
N ILE A 10 -3.25 0.11 4.27
CA ILE A 10 -2.07 0.11 5.13
C ILE A 10 -1.01 -0.85 4.55
N GLY A 11 0.09 -0.27 4.07
CA GLY A 11 1.20 -0.94 3.38
C GLY A 11 1.10 -0.81 1.86
N ALA A 12 2.20 -0.42 1.21
CA ALA A 12 2.36 -0.33 -0.25
C ALA A 12 3.19 -1.51 -0.80
N GLY A 13 2.98 -2.70 -0.24
CA GLY A 13 3.47 -3.97 -0.80
C GLY A 13 2.57 -4.51 -1.93
N PRO A 14 2.85 -5.71 -2.46
CA PRO A 14 2.07 -6.29 -3.55
C PRO A 14 0.56 -6.32 -3.27
N SER A 15 0.17 -6.78 -2.07
CA SER A 15 -1.23 -6.83 -1.63
C SER A 15 -1.87 -5.45 -1.55
N GLY A 16 -1.18 -4.46 -0.97
CA GLY A 16 -1.69 -3.09 -0.86
C GLY A 16 -1.90 -2.43 -2.22
N LEU A 17 -0.94 -2.60 -3.14
CA LEU A 17 -1.04 -2.07 -4.50
C LEU A 17 -2.22 -2.71 -5.27
N THR A 18 -2.42 -4.02 -5.14
CA THR A 18 -3.58 -4.70 -5.74
C THR A 18 -4.91 -4.25 -5.13
N SER A 19 -4.95 -4.00 -3.81
CA SER A 19 -6.14 -3.46 -3.15
C SER A 19 -6.48 -2.05 -3.65
N ILE A 20 -5.49 -1.18 -3.85
CA ILE A 20 -5.69 0.15 -4.42
C ILE A 20 -6.28 0.04 -5.83
N LYS A 21 -5.72 -0.84 -6.67
CA LYS A 21 -6.20 -1.07 -8.04
C LYS A 21 -7.67 -1.49 -8.05
N ALA A 22 -8.03 -2.50 -7.25
CA ALA A 22 -9.41 -2.96 -7.12
C ALA A 22 -10.34 -1.84 -6.60
N CYS A 23 -9.90 -1.03 -5.63
CA CYS A 23 -10.70 0.09 -5.15
C CYS A 23 -11.01 1.11 -6.25
N LEU A 24 -10.04 1.43 -7.09
CA LEU A 24 -10.23 2.37 -8.20
C LEU A 24 -11.18 1.79 -9.27
N GLU A 25 -11.12 0.49 -9.54
CA GLU A 25 -12.01 -0.18 -10.50
C GLU A 25 -13.47 -0.18 -10.05
N GLU A 26 -13.71 -0.29 -8.74
CA GLU A 26 -15.04 -0.21 -8.13
C GLU A 26 -15.52 1.24 -7.86
N GLY A 27 -14.76 2.25 -8.31
CA GLY A 27 -15.14 3.66 -8.15
C GLY A 27 -14.97 4.22 -6.73
N MET A 28 -14.17 3.56 -5.89
CA MET A 28 -13.83 4.02 -4.54
C MET A 28 -12.63 4.98 -4.54
N VAL A 29 -12.41 5.68 -3.42
CA VAL A 29 -11.31 6.64 -3.23
C VAL A 29 -10.32 6.11 -2.18
N PRO A 30 -9.27 5.40 -2.60
CA PRO A 30 -8.27 4.88 -1.68
C PRO A 30 -7.23 5.94 -1.27
N THR A 31 -6.76 5.85 -0.03
CA THR A 31 -5.56 6.54 0.49
C THR A 31 -4.60 5.49 1.04
N CYS A 32 -3.36 5.49 0.55
CA CYS A 32 -2.35 4.52 0.96
C CYS A 32 -1.39 5.11 1.99
N PHE A 33 -1.09 4.32 3.03
CA PHE A 33 -0.10 4.64 4.05
C PHE A 33 1.00 3.58 4.02
N GLU A 34 2.24 3.98 3.78
CA GLU A 34 3.42 3.11 3.83
C GLU A 34 4.42 3.68 4.84
N SER A 35 4.92 2.80 5.70
CA SER A 35 5.91 3.14 6.73
C SER A 35 7.28 3.52 6.15
N SER A 36 7.60 2.97 4.99
CA SER A 36 8.85 3.15 4.27
C SER A 36 8.76 4.28 3.24
N ASN A 37 9.91 4.84 2.86
CA ASN A 37 10.02 5.80 1.76
C ASN A 37 9.95 5.13 0.36
N TYR A 38 9.63 3.84 0.31
CA TYR A 38 9.63 3.03 -0.90
C TYR A 38 8.43 2.08 -0.92
N ILE A 39 7.77 2.00 -2.07
CA ILE A 39 6.76 0.98 -2.37
C ILE A 39 7.42 -0.37 -2.70
N GLY A 40 6.59 -1.41 -2.82
CA GLY A 40 7.00 -2.75 -3.24
C GLY A 40 7.12 -3.75 -2.10
N GLY A 41 7.10 -3.30 -0.84
CA GLY A 41 7.12 -4.19 0.33
C GLY A 41 8.26 -5.22 0.27
N LEU A 42 7.92 -6.51 0.32
CA LEU A 42 8.89 -7.61 0.22
C LEU A 42 9.64 -7.66 -1.13
N TRP A 43 9.04 -7.17 -2.21
CA TRP A 43 9.65 -7.20 -3.54
C TRP A 43 10.73 -6.12 -3.72
N LYS A 44 10.75 -5.11 -2.84
CA LYS A 44 11.83 -4.14 -2.80
C LYS A 44 13.05 -4.84 -2.19
N PHE A 45 13.95 -5.33 -3.04
CA PHE A 45 15.21 -5.92 -2.61
C PHE A 45 16.02 -4.93 -1.76
N LYS A 46 16.49 -5.38 -0.59
CA LYS A 46 17.34 -4.60 0.29
C LYS A 46 18.71 -5.27 0.31
N ALA A 47 19.67 -4.71 -0.43
CA ALA A 47 21.04 -5.22 -0.56
C ALA A 47 21.85 -5.21 0.75
N ARG A 48 21.29 -4.67 1.84
CA ARG A 48 21.86 -4.71 3.18
C ARG A 48 20.84 -5.36 4.12
N LEU A 49 21.31 -6.28 4.97
CA LEU A 49 20.60 -6.74 6.16
C LEU A 49 20.20 -5.50 6.97
N GLN A 50 18.99 -4.99 6.75
CA GLN A 50 18.39 -4.07 7.69
C GLN A 50 18.08 -4.90 8.93
N ILE A 51 19.01 -4.88 9.89
CA ILE A 51 18.76 -5.28 11.27
C ILE A 51 17.46 -4.56 11.64
N ARG A 52 16.41 -5.32 11.93
CA ARG A 52 15.04 -4.80 12.09
C ARG A 52 14.99 -3.86 13.29
N SER A 53 15.26 -2.57 13.09
CA SER A 53 14.70 -1.51 13.92
C SER A 53 13.27 -1.27 13.42
N LYS A 54 12.38 -2.23 13.71
CA LYS A 54 10.94 -1.99 13.64
C LYS A 54 10.56 -1.24 14.91
N CYS A 55 10.80 0.07 14.89
CA CYS A 55 10.62 0.99 16.01
C CYS A 55 11.45 0.64 17.26
#